data_AF-A0A4Q6IA86-F1
#
_entry.id   AF-A0A4Q6IA86-F1
#
_cell.length_a   1.000
_cell.length_b   1.000
_cell.length_c   1.000
_cell.angle_alpha   90.00
_cell.angle_beta   90.00
_cell.angle_gamma   90.00
#
_symmetry.space_group_name_H-M   'P 1'
#
loop_
_entity.id
_entity.type
_entity.pdbx_description
1 polymer ?
#
loop_
_entity_poly.entity_id
_entity_poly.type
_entity_poly.pdbx_seq_one_letter_code
_entity_poly.pdbx_strand_id
1 'polypeptide(L)' 'MTSLPGGSDDGGSAPEPRPIVCARCGAQARGPQPTWTCSVEHGTRRYFCDFCSRENLRAIEGRLDSAWW' A
#
# COMPACT_ATOMS: atom_id res chain seq x y z
N MET A 1 -16.49 -30.03 39.01
CA MET A 1 -16.36 -28.58 39.22
C MET A 1 -14.90 -28.23 39.05
N THR A 2 -14.50 -27.80 37.86
CA THR A 2 -13.13 -27.33 37.63
C THR A 2 -13.24 -26.09 36.76
N SER A 3 -13.26 -24.94 37.41
CA SER A 3 -13.33 -23.64 36.76
C SER A 3 -11.96 -23.30 36.18
N LEU A 4 -11.88 -23.06 34.87
CA LEU A 4 -10.70 -22.50 34.22
C LEU A 4 -10.73 -20.97 34.37
N PRO A 5 -9.60 -20.32 34.67
CA PRO A 5 -9.56 -18.87 34.80
C PRO A 5 -9.63 -18.22 33.41
N GLY A 6 -10.43 -17.16 33.33
CA GLY A 6 -10.62 -16.37 32.10
C GLY A 6 -9.30 -15.82 31.61
N GLY A 7 -8.96 -16.13 30.36
CA GLY A 7 -7.88 -15.47 29.64
C GLY A 7 -8.28 -14.03 29.41
N SER A 8 -7.51 -13.10 29.96
CA SER A 8 -7.64 -11.67 29.70
C SER A 8 -7.69 -11.42 28.20
N ASP A 9 -8.76 -10.77 27.77
CA ASP A 9 -8.82 -10.16 26.45
C ASP A 9 -7.76 -9.06 26.41
N ASP A 10 -6.55 -9.41 25.96
CA ASP A 10 -5.57 -8.45 25.48
C ASP A 10 -6.17 -7.75 24.26
N GLY A 11 -6.97 -6.73 24.54
CA GLY A 11 -7.47 -5.75 23.58
C GLY A 11 -6.31 -4.91 23.05
N GLY A 12 -5.41 -5.57 22.32
CA GLY A 12 -4.36 -4.91 21.56
C GLY A 12 -5.02 -4.01 20.54
N SER A 13 -5.08 -2.71 20.86
CA SER A 13 -5.51 -1.68 19.91
C SER A 13 -4.69 -1.85 18.64
N ALA A 14 -5.36 -2.20 17.54
CA ALA A 14 -4.70 -2.32 16.26
C ALA A 14 -3.92 -1.03 15.98
N PRO A 15 -2.65 -1.10 15.54
CA PRO A 15 -1.87 0.08 15.29
C PRO A 15 -2.62 0.97 14.28
N GLU A 16 -2.94 2.19 14.71
CA GLU A 16 -3.52 3.22 13.84
C GLU A 16 -2.69 3.28 12.56
N PRO A 17 -3.31 3.12 11.37
CA PRO A 17 -2.58 3.07 10.12
C PRO A 17 -1.79 4.37 9.94
N ARG A 18 -0.45 4.27 10.01
CA ARG A 18 0.41 5.42 9.79
C ARG A 18 0.14 5.99 8.41
N PRO A 19 0.07 7.32 8.26
CA PRO A 19 -0.16 7.92 6.97
C PRO A 19 0.98 7.55 6.00
N ILE A 20 0.63 7.10 4.81
CA ILE A 20 1.57 6.87 3.72
C ILE A 20 1.56 8.09 2.79
N VAL A 21 2.70 8.34 2.13
CA VAL A 21 2.89 9.50 1.25
C VAL A 21 3.28 9.03 -0.14
N CYS A 22 2.66 9.60 -1.16
CA CYS A 22 3.01 9.31 -2.55
C CYS A 22 4.40 9.85 -2.86
N ALA A 23 5.31 8.97 -3.30
CA ALA A 23 6.68 9.32 -3.64
C ALA A 23 6.80 10.26 -4.85
N ARG A 24 5.73 10.43 -5.65
CA ARG A 24 5.71 11.30 -6.83
C ARG A 24 5.08 12.67 -6.56
N CYS A 25 3.85 12.70 -6.03
CA CYS A 25 3.10 13.95 -5.87
C CYS A 25 2.91 14.40 -4.41
N GLY A 26 3.35 13.62 -3.42
CA GLY A 26 3.22 13.98 -2.00
C GLY A 26 1.82 13.79 -1.40
N ALA A 27 0.84 13.28 -2.16
CA ALA A 27 -0.48 12.95 -1.62
C ALA A 27 -0.37 12.04 -0.39
N GLN A 28 -1.21 12.26 0.62
CA GLN A 28 -1.20 11.49 1.86
C GLN A 28 -2.46 10.61 1.96
N ALA A 29 -2.33 9.41 2.51
CA ALA A 29 -3.46 8.55 2.84
C ALA A 29 -3.29 7.95 4.23
N ARG A 30 -4.39 7.79 4.97
CA ARG A 30 -4.43 7.14 6.30
C ARG A 30 -4.23 5.63 6.15
N GLY A 31 -2.98 5.23 5.90
CA GLY A 31 -2.58 3.83 5.69
C GLY A 31 -2.59 3.35 4.24
N PRO A 32 -2.07 2.13 3.99
CA PRO A 32 -2.09 1.49 2.68
C PRO A 32 -3.51 1.39 2.14
N GLN A 33 -3.78 2.12 1.06
CA GLN A 33 -5.06 2.04 0.36
C GLN A 33 -4.97 0.89 -0.68
N PRO A 34 -6.03 0.09 -0.87
CA PRO A 34 -6.03 -1.01 -1.84
C PRO A 34 -5.68 -0.59 -3.27
N THR A 35 -5.95 0.67 -3.63
CA THR A 35 -5.70 1.23 -4.96
C THR A 35 -4.31 1.84 -5.13
N TRP A 36 -3.52 1.93 -4.06
CA TRP A 36 -2.16 2.46 -4.13
C TRP A 36 -1.18 1.36 -4.48
N THR A 37 -0.19 1.71 -5.29
CA THR A 37 0.88 0.77 -5.66
C THR A 37 2.03 0.89 -4.67
N CYS A 38 2.50 -0.26 -4.17
CA CYS A 38 3.72 -0.35 -3.40
C CYS A 38 4.84 -0.92 -4.29
N SER A 39 5.86 -0.11 -4.58
CA SER A 39 7.08 -0.53 -5.24
C SER A 39 8.19 -0.76 -4.19
N VAL A 40 9.09 -1.70 -4.46
CA VAL A 40 10.31 -1.89 -3.67
C VAL A 40 11.50 -1.65 -4.58
N GLU A 41 12.20 -0.56 -4.34
CA GLU A 41 13.33 -0.12 -5.15
C GLU A 41 14.56 -0.02 -4.28
N HIS A 42 15.59 -0.79 -4.60
CA HIS A 42 16.82 -0.88 -3.80
C HIS A 42 16.54 -1.16 -2.31
N GLY A 43 15.55 -2.01 -2.03
CA GLY A 43 15.11 -2.33 -0.67
C GLY A 43 14.23 -1.27 0.02
N THR A 44 13.99 -0.12 -0.62
CA THR A 44 13.14 0.94 -0.09
C THR A 44 11.72 0.80 -0.62
N ARG A 45 10.73 0.76 0.28
CA ARG A 45 9.31 0.80 -0.10
C ARG A 45 8.91 2.21 -0.51
N ARG A 46 8.39 2.35 -1.73
CA ARG A 46 7.80 3.58 -2.25
C ARG A 46 6.33 3.35 -2.56
N TYR A 47 5.49 4.27 -2.09
CA TYR A 47 4.06 4.22 -2.34
C TYR A 47 3.69 5.23 -3.43
N PHE A 48 2.77 4.84 -4.31
CA PHE A 48 2.23 5.69 -5.37
C PHE A 48 0.71 5.69 -5.30
N CYS A 49 0.10 6.88 -5.40
CA CYS A 49 -1.35 7.00 -5.43
C CYS A 49 -1.92 6.47 -6.76
N ASP A 50 -3.19 6.08 -6.77
CA ASP A 50 -3.89 5.54 -7.94
C ASP A 50 -3.66 6.38 -9.22
N PHE A 51 -3.75 7.70 -9.10
CA PHE A 51 -3.49 8.61 -10.22
C PHE A 51 -2.06 8.49 -10.78
N CYS A 52 -1.04 8.58 -9.91
CA CYS A 52 0.35 8.51 -10.32
C CYS A 52 0.72 7.12 -10.86
N SER A 53 0.17 6.06 -10.28
CA SER A 53 0.36 4.70 -10.76
C SER A 53 -0.19 4.53 -12.17
N ARG A 54 -1.41 5.00 -12.43
CA ARG A 54 -2.05 4.93 -13.75
C ARG A 54 -1.33 5.74 -14.81
N GLU A 55 -0.84 6.93 -14.45
CA GLU A 55 -0.08 7.77 -15.38
C GLU A 55 1.25 7.10 -15.78
N ASN A 56 1.93 6.45 -14.84
CA ASN A 56 3.15 5.69 -15.12
C ASN A 56 2.90 4.49 -16.05
N LEU A 57 1.80 3.76 -15.86
CA LEU A 57 1.41 2.66 -16.76
C LEU A 57 1.18 3.15 -18.20
N ARG A 58 0.45 4.25 -18.36
CA ARG A 58 0.20 4.86 -19.69
C ARG A 58 1.50 5.26 -20.41
N ALA A 59 2.50 5.74 -19.67
CA ALA A 59 3.79 6.10 -20.24
C ALA A 59 4.60 4.89 -20.75
N ILE A 60 4.35 3.70 -20.21
CA ILE A 60 5.02 2.44 -20.61
C ILE A 60 4.27 1.77 -21.76
N GLU A 61 2.93 1.78 -21.73
CA GLU A 61 2.08 1.23 -22.79
C GLU A 61 2.38 1.88 -24.16
N GLY A 62 2.64 3.18 -24.20
CA GLY A 62 3.03 3.87 -25.44
C GLY A 62 4.41 3.50 -26.00
N ARG A 63 5.20 2.70 -25.28
CA ARG A 63 6.53 2.23 -25.70
C ARG A 63 6.62 0.72 -25.90
N LEU A 64 5.58 -0.05 -25.54
CA LEU A 64 5.55 -1.47 -25.88
C LEU A 64 5.20 -1.59 -27.36
N ASP A 65 6.08 -2.24 -28.13
CA ASP A 65 5.80 -2.54 -29.52
C ASP A 65 4.53 -3.39 -29.59
N SER A 66 3.58 -2.94 -30.42
CA SER A 66 2.38 -3.70 -30.73
C SER A 66 2.69 -5.09 -31.31
N ALA A 67 3.92 -5.40 -31.72
CA ALA A 67 4.30 -6.71 -32.24
C ALA A 67 4.23 -7.89 -31.23
N TRP A 68 3.78 -7.68 -30.00
CA TRP A 68 3.63 -8.73 -28.97
C TRP A 68 2.17 -8.99 -28.52
N TRP A 69 1.17 -8.61 -29.32
CA TRP A 69 -0.12 -9.31 -29.31
C TRP A 69 -0.09 -10.50 -30.27
#